data_AF-A0A0A1MFL5-F1
#
_entry.id   AF-A0A0A1MFL5-F1
#
_cell.length_a   1.000
_cell.length_b   1.000
_cell.length_c   1.000
_cell.angle_alpha   90.00
_cell.angle_beta   90.00
_cell.angle_gamma   90.00
#
_symmetry.space_group_name_H-M   'P 1'
#
loop_
_entity.id
_entity.type
_entity.pdbx_description
1 polymer ?
#
loop_
_entity_poly.entity_id
_entity_poly.type
_entity_poly.pdbx_seq_one_letter_code
_entity_poly.pdbx_strand_id
1 'polypeptide(L)'
;MTLGWSDGVIFMLAAFSLLKSKKHQVNGVSKDIDKRSSGYKRRQEGLQTAPEQILGMLQRAMNAGIDPSYVLMDFWFTLPPSDQRHQRTGY
;
A
#
# COMPACT_ATOMS: atom_id res chain seq x y z
N MET A 1 2.70 5.23 -3.13
CA MET A 1 1.60 5.65 -2.24
C MET A 1 2.22 6.17 -0.95
N THR A 2 1.62 7.21 -0.40
CA THR A 2 2.17 7.96 0.73
C THR A 2 1.05 8.21 1.73
N LEU A 3 1.32 8.00 3.02
CA LEU A 3 0.43 8.32 4.12
C LEU A 3 1.03 9.52 4.85
N GLY A 4 0.26 10.58 4.93
CA GLY A 4 0.57 11.74 5.75
C GLY A 4 -0.30 11.79 6.98
N TRP A 5 0.21 12.39 8.05
CA TRP A 5 -0.56 12.78 9.22
C TRP A 5 -0.58 14.30 9.32
N SER A 6 -1.73 14.84 9.73
CA SER A 6 -1.92 16.27 9.95
C SER A 6 -2.78 16.51 11.18
N ASP A 7 -2.40 17.51 11.96
CA ASP A 7 -3.17 18.05 13.09
C ASP A 7 -4.04 19.26 12.69
N GLY A 8 -4.06 19.61 11.41
CA GLY A 8 -4.76 20.79 10.86
C GLY A 8 -3.86 22.02 10.67
N VAL A 9 -2.64 22.02 11.19
CA VAL A 9 -1.66 23.11 11.03
C VAL A 9 -0.37 22.60 10.36
N ILE A 10 0.07 21.39 10.70
CA ILE A 10 1.31 20.79 10.21
C ILE A 10 0.97 19.50 9.45
N PHE A 11 1.67 19.25 8.35
CA PHE A 11 1.61 17.99 7.61
C PHE A 11 2.95 17.26 7.67
N MET A 12 2.95 16.01 8.12
CA MET A 12 4.14 15.16 8.21
C MET A 12 3.96 13.86 7.43
N LEU A 13 5.05 13.38 6.81
CA LEU A 13 5.09 12.10 6.11
C LEU A 13 5.17 10.95 7.14
N ALA A 14 4.06 10.25 7.35
CA ALA A 14 3.97 9.16 8.32
C ALA A 14 4.50 7.83 7.75
N ALA A 15 4.18 7.51 6.50
CA ALA A 15 4.67 6.30 5.84
C ALA A 15 4.66 6.42 4.30
N PHE A 16 5.43 5.58 3.62
CA PHE A 16 5.33 5.41 2.17
C PHE A 16 5.43 3.94 1.76
N SER A 17 4.86 3.63 0.61
CA SER A 17 4.97 2.33 -0.05
C SER A 17 5.14 2.49 -1.56
N LEU A 18 6.00 1.66 -2.15
CA LEU A 18 6.24 1.62 -3.59
C LEU A 18 5.31 0.60 -4.21
N LEU A 19 4.22 1.05 -4.82
CA LEU A 19 3.34 0.21 -5.62
C LEU A 19 4.08 -0.24 -6.88
N LYS A 20 4.14 -1.55 -7.12
CA LYS A 20 4.68 -2.12 -8.37
C LYS A 20 3.57 -2.81 -9.13
N SER A 21 3.61 -2.69 -10.46
CA SER A 21 2.73 -3.48 -11.32
C SER A 21 3.16 -4.94 -11.29
N LYS A 22 2.23 -5.86 -10.99
CA LYS A 22 2.48 -7.31 -11.08
C LYS A 22 2.84 -7.73 -12.51
N LYS A 23 2.30 -7.04 -13.53
CA LYS A 23 2.47 -7.35 -14.97
C LYS A 23 3.77 -6.79 -15.56
N HIS A 24 4.28 -5.68 -15.02
CA HIS A 24 5.48 -5.00 -15.54
C HIS A 24 6.52 -4.80 -14.43
N GLN A 25 7.16 -5.90 -14.03
CA GLN A 25 8.21 -5.87 -13.01
C GLN A 25 9.57 -5.53 -13.63
N VAL A 26 10.06 -4.32 -13.39
CA VAL A 26 11.46 -3.98 -13.64
C VAL A 26 12.30 -4.61 -12.51
N ASN A 27 13.13 -5.61 -12.86
CA ASN A 27 13.95 -6.41 -11.94
C ASN A 27 13.12 -7.13 -10.87
N GLY A 28 12.48 -8.24 -11.28
CA GLY A 28 11.72 -9.14 -10.40
C GLY A 28 12.54 -9.64 -9.20
N VAL A 29 11.86 -10.27 -8.25
CA VAL A 29 12.53 -10.81 -7.06
C VAL A 29 13.37 -12.02 -7.48
N SER A 30 14.69 -11.84 -7.59
CA SER A 30 15.61 -12.96 -7.83
C SER A 30 15.52 -13.96 -6.67
N LYS A 31 15.58 -15.26 -6.99
CA LYS A 31 15.57 -16.35 -6.02
C LYS A 31 16.81 -16.32 -5.12
N ASP A 32 17.88 -15.67 -5.56
CA ASP A 32 19.17 -15.58 -4.87
C ASP A 32 19.22 -14.44 -3.82
N ILE A 33 18.16 -13.63 -3.72
CA ILE A 33 18.08 -12.54 -2.74
C ILE A 33 17.71 -13.10 -1.36
N ASP A 34 18.50 -12.74 -0.34
CA ASP A 34 18.21 -13.08 1.05
C ASP A 34 16.83 -12.53 1.49
N LYS A 35 15.96 -13.44 1.93
CA LYS A 35 14.60 -13.16 2.39
C LYS A 35 14.56 -12.35 3.68
N ARG A 36 15.64 -12.37 4.46
CA ARG A 36 15.77 -11.57 5.70
C ARG A 36 16.02 -10.09 5.40
N SER A 37 16.53 -9.78 4.21
CA SER A 37 16.87 -8.42 3.81
C SER A 37 15.64 -7.51 3.73
N SER A 38 15.81 -6.25 4.12
CA SER A 38 14.79 -5.20 3.97
C SER A 38 14.39 -5.00 2.50
N GLY A 39 15.34 -5.17 1.57
CA GLY A 39 15.11 -5.08 0.13
C GLY A 39 14.18 -6.16 -0.41
N TYR A 40 14.24 -7.38 0.13
CA TYR A 40 13.30 -8.44 -0.22
C TYR A 40 11.89 -8.13 0.29
N LYS A 41 11.79 -7.74 1.57
CA LYS A 41 10.52 -7.37 2.23
C LYS A 41 9.80 -6.24 1.49
N ARG A 42 10.51 -5.17 1.12
CA ARG A 42 9.93 -4.06 0.35
C ARG A 42 9.50 -4.44 -1.07
N ARG A 43 10.18 -5.40 -1.70
CA ARG A 43 9.74 -5.91 -3.02
C ARG A 43 8.48 -6.75 -2.89
N GLN A 44 8.36 -7.57 -1.84
CA GLN A 44 7.11 -8.28 -1.55
C GLN A 44 5.97 -7.30 -1.25
N GLU A 45 6.20 -6.30 -0.39
CA GLU A 45 5.22 -5.25 -0.10
C GLU A 45 4.74 -4.60 -1.39
N GLY A 46 5.65 -4.26 -2.32
CA GLY A 46 5.31 -3.65 -3.60
C GLY A 46 4.42 -4.50 -4.53
N LEU A 47 4.32 -5.81 -4.32
CA LEU A 47 3.44 -6.71 -5.07
C LEU A 47 2.05 -6.84 -4.46
N GLN A 48 1.83 -6.31 -3.27
CA GLN A 48 0.51 -6.29 -2.61
C GLN A 48 -0.44 -5.34 -3.35
N THR A 49 -1.73 -5.59 -3.18
CA THR A 49 -2.77 -4.70 -3.69
C THR A 49 -2.76 -3.37 -2.94
N ALA A 50 -3.30 -2.31 -3.54
CA ALA A 50 -3.36 -1.01 -2.88
C ALA A 50 -4.06 -1.05 -1.50
N PRO A 51 -5.22 -1.75 -1.32
CA PRO A 51 -5.88 -1.83 -0.01
C PRO A 51 -5.01 -2.49 1.07
N GLU A 52 -4.32 -3.59 0.72
CA GLU A 52 -3.41 -4.28 1.65
C GLU A 52 -2.26 -3.36 2.10
N GLN A 53 -1.69 -2.59 1.17
CA GLN A 53 -0.64 -1.64 1.49
C GLN A 53 -1.12 -0.49 2.39
N ILE A 54 -2.35 0.02 2.17
CA ILE A 54 -2.94 1.08 3.00
C ILE A 54 -3.07 0.60 4.45
N LEU A 55 -3.62 -0.60 4.65
CA LEU A 55 -3.74 -1.19 5.98
C LEU A 55 -2.38 -1.37 6.65
N GLY A 56 -1.38 -1.86 5.91
CA GLY A 56 -0.02 -1.98 6.42
C GLY A 56 0.62 -0.64 6.78
N MET A 57 0.37 0.41 5.99
CA MET A 57 0.84 1.77 6.28
C MET A 57 0.16 2.36 7.51
N LEU A 58 -1.15 2.15 7.67
CA LEU A 58 -1.91 2.58 8.84
C LEU A 58 -1.42 1.87 10.11
N GLN A 59 -1.22 0.56 10.07
CA GLN A 59 -0.68 -0.20 11.20
C GLN A 59 0.70 0.30 11.62
N ARG A 60 1.57 0.62 10.65
CA ARG A 60 2.90 1.21 10.95
C ARG A 60 2.78 2.58 11.60
N ALA A 61 1.85 3.42 11.15
CA ALA A 61 1.60 4.73 11.75
C ALA A 61 1.08 4.60 13.20
N MET A 62 0.10 3.71 13.43
CA MET A 62 -0.42 3.44 14.78
C MET A 62 0.65 2.89 15.72
N ASN A 63 1.47 1.95 15.24
CA ASN A 63 2.60 1.43 16.02
C ASN A 63 3.67 2.50 16.31
N ALA A 64 3.74 3.56 15.50
CA ALA A 64 4.62 4.71 15.72
C ALA A 64 4.00 5.76 16.66
N GLY A 65 2.81 5.50 17.21
CA GLY A 65 2.12 6.39 18.15
C GLY A 65 1.18 7.41 17.48
N ILE A 66 0.92 7.27 16.18
CA ILE A 66 -0.06 8.11 15.47
C ILE A 66 -1.44 7.47 15.63
N ASP A 67 -2.32 8.09 16.41
CA ASP A 67 -3.72 7.65 16.58
C ASP A 67 -4.68 8.58 15.80
N PRO A 68 -5.05 8.24 14.55
CA PRO A 68 -5.87 9.11 13.72
C PRO A 68 -7.36 8.97 14.07
N SER A 69 -8.01 10.09 14.39
CA SER A 69 -9.48 10.11 14.55
C SER A 69 -10.22 9.92 13.22
N TYR A 70 -9.59 10.31 12.11
CA TYR A 70 -10.14 10.18 10.75
C TYR A 70 -9.04 9.82 9.77
N VAL A 71 -9.39 9.04 8.74
CA VAL A 71 -8.51 8.72 7.61
C VAL A 71 -9.12 9.31 6.36
N LEU A 72 -8.41 10.27 5.74
CA LEU A 72 -8.79 10.82 4.45
C LEU A 72 -8.05 10.07 3.34
N MET A 73 -8.81 9.55 2.39
CA MET A 73 -8.26 8.85 1.23
C MET A 73 -9.19 9.03 0.03
N ASP A 74 -8.61 9.04 -1.17
CA ASP A 74 -9.39 9.14 -2.39
C ASP A 74 -10.31 7.91 -2.59
N PHE A 75 -11.46 8.12 -3.22
CA PHE A 75 -12.49 7.08 -3.41
C PHE A 75 -12.04 5.87 -4.25
N TRP A 76 -11.05 6.03 -5.14
CA TRP A 76 -10.58 4.92 -5.99
C TRP A 76 -9.97 3.76 -5.20
N PHE A 77 -9.56 4.00 -3.95
CA PHE A 77 -9.07 2.96 -3.04
C PHE A 77 -10.19 2.19 -2.31
N THR A 78 -11.42 2.71 -2.31
CA THR A 78 -12.59 2.03 -1.72
C THR A 78 -13.36 1.22 -2.77
N LEU A 79 -12.98 1.31 -4.04
CA LEU A 79 -13.60 0.56 -5.12
C LEU A 79 -13.21 -0.93 -5.06
N PRO A 80 -14.15 -1.85 -5.33
CA PRO A 80 -13.84 -3.26 -5.43
C PRO A 80 -12.83 -3.50 -6.57
N PRO A 81 -11.96 -4.52 -6.44
CA PRO A 81 -10.97 -4.86 -7.45
C PRO A 81 -11.60 -4.95 -8.84
N SER A 82 -10.96 -4.34 -9.83
CA SER A 82 -11.46 -4.28 -11.21
C SER A 82 -11.77 -5.66 -11.81
N ASP A 83 -11.06 -6.72 -11.37
CA ASP A 83 -11.27 -8.10 -11.83
C ASP A 83 -12.60 -8.71 -11.38
N GLN A 84 -13.19 -8.26 -10.26
CA GLN A 84 -14.52 -8.73 -9.82
C GLN A 84 -15.67 -8.06 -10.59
N ARG A 85 -15.42 -6.90 -11.21
CA ARG A 85 -16.46 -6.16 -11.94
C ARG A 85 -16.83 -6.80 -13.28
N HIS A 86 -15.92 -7.55 -13.91
CA HIS A 86 -16.21 -8.27 -15.17
C HIS A 86 -17.01 -9.56 -14.99
N GLN A 87 -17.11 -10.12 -13.77
CA GLN A 87 -17.84 -11.38 -13.53
C GLN A 87 -19.35 -11.19 -13.33
N ARG A 88 -19.84 -9.94 -13.25
CA ARG A 88 -21.27 -9.62 -13.01
C ARG A 88 -22.02 -9.07 -14.21
N THR A 89 -21.35 -8.81 -15.34
CA THR A 89 -21.98 -8.24 -16.55
C THR A 89 -21.90 -9.23 -17.71
N GLY A 90 -22.28 -10.48 -17.44
CA GLY A 90 -22.62 -11.46 -18.48
C GLY A 90 -24.12 -11.48 -18.67
N TYR A 91 -24.60 -10.65 -19.60
CA TYR A 91 -25.87 -10.81 -20.31
C TYR A 91 -25.58 -10.65 -21.80
#